data_AF-A0A1M6NZP4-F1
#
_entry.id   AF-A0A1M6NZP4-F1
#
_cell.length_a   1.000
_cell.length_b   1.000
_cell.length_c   1.000
_cell.angle_alpha   90.00
_cell.angle_beta   90.00
_cell.angle_gamma   90.00
#
_symmetry.space_group_name_H-M   'P 1'
#
loop_
_entity.id
_entity.type
_entity.pdbx_description
1 polymer ?
#
loop_
_entity_poly.entity_id
_entity_poly.type
_entity_poly.pdbx_seq_one_letter_code
_entity_poly.pdbx_strand_id
1 'polypeptide(L)'
;MVHEEEVIGKAYDSRLMKRLLKYAKPYWKTFVISILLLMILTAIDLARPYLVKVAIDDYIFTNPLVSFELGAEELNNYPGVEFRGKYYVKEKYLPESYKDYPRYLIESYDEGYFLVPVNFAGESIPLSRADYLTFRQLDIDGLTKLAIIFVLIVFFGFGLNYIQVYLLHKTGQKIIYNLREEIFSHLQKMSLSFLIKTQ
;
A
#
# COMPACT_ATOMS: atom_id res chain seq x y z
N MET A 1 28.45 3.34 40.09
CA MET A 1 27.57 3.13 38.92
C MET A 1 26.85 4.41 38.49
N VAL A 2 26.50 5.36 39.37
CA VAL A 2 25.86 6.65 38.98
C VAL A 2 26.87 7.68 38.44
N HIS A 3 28.15 7.61 38.79
CA HIS A 3 29.17 8.57 38.32
C HIS A 3 29.71 8.29 36.91
N GLU A 4 29.42 7.15 36.29
CA GLU A 4 29.79 6.89 34.88
C GLU A 4 28.75 7.45 33.90
N GLU A 5 27.47 7.48 34.28
CA GLU A 5 26.40 8.07 33.45
C GLU A 5 26.53 9.60 33.32
N GLU A 6 27.00 10.28 34.38
CA GLU A 6 27.19 11.74 34.37
C GLU A 6 28.36 12.18 33.47
N VAL A 7 29.36 11.32 33.29
CA VAL A 7 30.49 11.55 32.37
C VAL A 7 30.10 11.32 30.91
N ILE A 8 29.15 10.41 30.64
CA ILE A 8 28.63 10.16 29.28
C ILE A 8 27.78 11.33 28.78
N GLY A 9 27.03 12.00 29.66
CA GLY A 9 26.30 13.23 29.31
C GLY A 9 27.19 14.38 28.84
N LYS A 10 28.46 14.41 29.25
CA LYS A 10 29.46 15.42 28.86
C LYS A 10 30.31 14.99 27.64
N ALA A 11 30.41 13.69 27.36
CA ALA A 11 31.09 13.14 26.19
C ALA A 11 30.32 13.36 24.89
N TYR A 12 28.99 13.53 24.96
CA TYR A 12 28.19 14.10 23.87
C TYR A 12 28.33 15.63 23.90
N ASP A 13 29.55 16.14 23.70
CA ASP A 13 29.78 17.57 23.64
C ASP A 13 29.00 18.14 22.44
N SER A 14 27.94 18.88 22.73
CA SER A 14 27.08 19.51 21.71
C SER A 14 27.87 20.31 20.67
N ARG A 15 29.09 20.77 21.03
CA ARG A 15 30.04 21.38 20.08
C ARG A 15 30.56 20.40 19.02
N LEU A 16 30.89 19.17 19.41
CA LEU A 16 31.29 18.11 18.47
C LEU A 16 30.13 17.71 17.57
N MET A 17 28.92 17.62 18.12
CA MET A 17 27.72 17.32 17.34
C MET A 17 27.39 18.42 16.33
N LYS A 18 27.54 19.69 16.73
CA LYS A 18 27.36 20.84 15.84
C LYS A 18 28.43 20.89 14.74
N ARG A 19 29.66 20.42 15.02
CA ARG A 19 30.70 20.23 14.00
C ARG A 19 30.34 19.10 13.03
N LEU A 20 29.90 17.94 13.52
CA LEU A 20 29.40 16.83 12.68
C LEU A 20 28.25 17.26 11.78
N LEU A 21 27.27 18.00 12.31
CA LEU A 21 26.15 18.55 11.55
C LEU A 21 26.61 19.56 10.48
N LYS A 22 27.71 20.30 10.71
CA LYS A 22 28.30 21.19 9.69
C LYS A 22 28.83 20.40 8.48
N TYR A 23 29.31 19.16 8.67
CA TYR A 23 29.70 18.26 7.57
C TYR A 23 28.51 17.65 6.84
N ALA A 24 27.38 17.46 7.54
CA ALA A 24 26.13 17.04 6.92
C ALA A 24 25.43 18.16 6.13
N LYS A 25 25.68 19.44 6.48
CA LYS A 25 25.09 20.63 5.83
C LYS A 25 25.17 20.66 4.29
N PRO A 26 26.30 20.36 3.62
CA PRO A 26 26.34 20.31 2.15
C PRO A 26 25.44 19.23 1.54
N TYR A 27 25.06 18.19 2.30
CA TYR A 27 24.21 17.08 1.86
C TYR A 27 22.74 17.22 2.28
N TRP A 28 22.34 18.36 2.86
CA TRP A 28 20.99 18.53 3.41
C TRP A 28 19.89 18.34 2.36
N LYS A 29 20.15 18.70 1.08
CA LYS A 29 19.20 18.52 -0.01
C LYS A 29 18.87 17.03 -0.24
N THR A 30 19.88 16.16 -0.22
CA THR A 30 19.66 14.71 -0.36
C THR A 30 18.89 14.16 0.83
N PHE A 31 19.16 14.68 2.04
CA PHE A 31 18.40 14.34 3.23
C PHE A 31 16.93 14.71 3.12
N VAL A 32 16.61 15.93 2.65
CA VAL A 32 15.23 16.37 2.41
C VAL A 32 14.55 15.49 1.37
N ILE A 33 15.24 15.18 0.27
CA ILE A 33 14.72 14.28 -0.77
C ILE A 33 14.41 12.90 -0.18
N SER A 34 15.31 12.34 0.64
CA SER A 34 15.08 11.05 1.31
C SER A 34 13.92 11.09 2.31
N ILE A 35 13.70 12.21 3.00
CA ILE A 35 12.55 12.41 3.91
C ILE A 35 11.25 12.51 3.12
N LEU A 36 11.24 13.26 2.02
CA LEU A 36 10.07 13.36 1.14
C LEU A 36 9.75 12.01 0.49
N LEU A 37 10.76 11.29 0.02
CA LEU A 37 10.60 9.92 -0.49
C LEU A 37 10.06 8.99 0.59
N LEU A 38 10.54 9.10 1.83
CA LEU A 38 10.02 8.31 2.95
C LEU A 38 8.54 8.59 3.19
N MET A 39 8.12 9.86 3.18
CA MET A 39 6.71 10.24 3.35
C MET A 39 5.83 9.67 2.23
N ILE A 40 6.29 9.75 0.98
CA ILE A 40 5.59 9.14 -0.17
C ILE A 40 5.52 7.62 -0.03
N LEU A 41 6.60 6.96 0.39
CA LEU A 41 6.64 5.53 0.63
C LEU A 41 5.64 5.12 1.71
N THR A 42 5.55 5.85 2.81
CA THR A 42 4.55 5.59 3.86
C THR A 42 3.12 5.74 3.33
N ALA A 43 2.86 6.72 2.46
CA ALA A 43 1.54 6.86 1.82
C ALA A 43 1.22 5.67 0.89
N ILE A 44 2.21 5.19 0.12
CA ILE A 44 2.08 3.99 -0.71
C ILE A 44 1.84 2.74 0.15
N ASP A 45 2.54 2.63 1.29
CA ASP A 45 2.38 1.52 2.22
C ASP A 45 0.96 1.47 2.79
N LEU A 46 0.33 2.63 3.00
CA LEU A 46 -1.06 2.73 3.44
C LEU A 46 -2.08 2.49 2.31
N ALA A 47 -1.70 2.69 1.05
CA ALA A 47 -2.54 2.33 -0.08
C ALA A 47 -2.75 0.81 -0.20
N ARG A 48 -1.79 0.00 0.29
CA ARG A 48 -1.90 -1.48 0.27
C ARG A 48 -3.10 -2.02 1.06
N PRO A 49 -3.28 -1.74 2.37
CA PRO A 49 -4.44 -2.21 3.12
C PRO A 49 -5.76 -1.63 2.57
N TYR A 50 -5.73 -0.41 2.02
CA TYR A 50 -6.91 0.18 1.38
C TYR A 50 -7.33 -0.60 0.13
N LEU A 51 -6.39 -0.95 -0.75
CA LEU A 51 -6.67 -1.77 -1.94
C LEU A 51 -7.20 -3.15 -1.57
N VAL A 52 -6.62 -3.79 -0.54
CA VAL A 52 -7.12 -5.08 -0.05
C VAL A 52 -8.54 -4.95 0.51
N LYS A 53 -8.83 -3.86 1.24
CA LYS A 53 -10.20 -3.58 1.71
C LYS A 53 -11.18 -3.50 0.53
N VAL A 54 -10.85 -2.71 -0.50
CA VAL A 54 -11.67 -2.60 -1.72
C VAL A 54 -11.84 -3.96 -2.41
N ALA A 55 -10.78 -4.77 -2.46
CA ALA A 55 -10.83 -6.11 -3.02
C ALA A 55 -11.84 -7.00 -2.28
N ILE A 56 -11.81 -6.95 -0.95
CA ILE A 56 -12.70 -7.74 -0.09
C ILE A 56 -14.13 -7.27 -0.24
N ASP A 57 -14.39 -5.98 -0.03
CA ASP A 57 -15.74 -5.41 0.03
C ASP A 57 -16.48 -5.51 -1.32
N ASP A 58 -15.77 -5.37 -2.44
CA ASP A 58 -16.40 -5.30 -3.77
C ASP A 58 -16.52 -6.66 -4.48
N TYR A 59 -15.52 -7.52 -4.30
CA TYR A 59 -15.36 -8.75 -5.09
C TYR A 59 -15.48 -10.03 -4.28
N ILE A 60 -15.06 -10.04 -3.02
CA ILE A 60 -15.12 -11.24 -2.18
C ILE A 60 -16.44 -11.30 -1.41
N PHE A 61 -16.87 -10.19 -0.81
CA PHE A 61 -18.13 -10.13 -0.10
C PHE A 61 -19.28 -10.25 -1.10
N THR A 62 -20.24 -11.13 -0.79
CA THR A 62 -21.43 -11.31 -1.62
C THR A 62 -22.31 -10.07 -1.47
N ASN A 63 -22.13 -9.11 -2.37
CA ASN A 63 -23.05 -7.99 -2.49
C ASN A 63 -24.40 -8.49 -3.01
N PRO A 64 -25.53 -7.98 -2.47
CA PRO A 64 -26.84 -8.33 -2.99
C PRO A 64 -26.95 -8.06 -4.49
N LEU A 65 -27.52 -9.02 -5.20
CA LEU A 65 -27.86 -8.92 -6.61
C LEU A 65 -29.30 -8.46 -6.70
N VAL A 66 -29.54 -7.35 -7.39
CA VAL A 66 -30.89 -6.88 -7.68
C VAL A 66 -31.32 -7.52 -9.00
N SER A 67 -32.49 -8.15 -9.00
CA SER A 67 -33.05 -8.78 -10.21
C SER A 67 -34.04 -7.87 -10.91
N PHE A 68 -33.98 -7.84 -12.24
CA PHE A 68 -34.89 -7.08 -13.10
C PHE A 68 -35.50 -7.98 -14.18
N GLU A 69 -36.66 -7.60 -14.69
CA GLU A 69 -37.26 -8.28 -15.84
C GLU A 69 -36.50 -7.90 -17.13
N LEU A 70 -36.31 -8.88 -18.02
CA LEU A 70 -35.61 -8.67 -19.28
C LEU A 70 -36.37 -7.65 -20.14
N GLY A 71 -35.70 -6.59 -20.61
CA GLY A 71 -36.30 -5.52 -21.40
C GLY A 71 -36.30 -4.13 -20.75
N ALA A 72 -35.80 -4.00 -19.51
CA ALA A 72 -35.52 -2.71 -18.91
C ALA A 72 -34.30 -2.05 -19.56
N GLU A 73 -34.51 -1.26 -20.63
CA GLU A 73 -33.44 -0.60 -21.40
C GLU A 73 -32.50 0.26 -20.53
N GLU A 74 -33.03 0.85 -19.46
CA GLU A 74 -32.27 1.70 -18.52
C GLU A 74 -31.11 0.98 -17.84
N LEU A 75 -31.17 -0.36 -17.75
CA LEU A 75 -30.23 -1.17 -16.96
C LEU A 75 -29.18 -1.89 -17.80
N ASN A 76 -29.27 -1.84 -19.13
CA ASN A 76 -28.25 -2.37 -20.04
C ASN A 76 -26.89 -1.66 -19.89
N ASN A 77 -26.88 -0.48 -19.26
CA ASN A 77 -25.66 0.27 -18.97
C ASN A 77 -24.90 -0.25 -17.74
N TYR A 78 -25.48 -1.15 -16.96
CA TYR A 78 -24.84 -1.70 -15.77
C TYR A 78 -24.33 -3.13 -16.02
N PRO A 79 -23.15 -3.48 -15.51
CA PRO A 79 -22.63 -4.83 -15.64
C PRO A 79 -23.47 -5.81 -14.80
N GLY A 80 -24.10 -6.75 -15.48
CA GLY A 80 -24.92 -7.78 -14.87
C GLY A 80 -24.95 -9.07 -15.68
N VAL A 81 -25.60 -10.08 -15.11
CA VAL A 81 -25.72 -11.42 -15.69
C VAL A 81 -27.19 -11.70 -16.00
N GLU A 82 -27.46 -12.14 -17.22
CA GLU A 82 -28.76 -12.66 -17.59
C GLU A 82 -28.89 -14.11 -17.11
N PHE A 83 -29.94 -14.39 -16.36
CA PHE A 83 -30.23 -15.74 -15.89
C PHE A 83 -31.75 -15.96 -15.77
N ARG A 84 -32.25 -17.03 -16.40
CA ARG A 84 -33.68 -17.43 -16.40
C ARG A 84 -34.64 -16.28 -16.79
N GLY A 85 -34.28 -15.47 -17.78
CA GLY A 85 -35.12 -14.36 -18.25
C GLY A 85 -35.18 -13.16 -17.31
N LYS A 86 -34.27 -13.08 -16.33
CA LYS A 86 -34.06 -11.91 -15.48
C LYS A 86 -32.62 -11.42 -15.61
N TYR A 87 -32.42 -10.12 -15.43
CA TYR A 87 -31.10 -9.52 -15.39
C TYR A 87 -30.69 -9.23 -13.94
N TYR A 88 -29.51 -9.69 -13.53
CA TYR A 88 -29.01 -9.54 -12.18
C TYR A 88 -27.83 -8.58 -12.16
N VAL A 89 -27.96 -7.50 -11.41
CA VAL A 89 -26.92 -6.46 -11.28
C VAL A 89 -26.53 -6.34 -9.81
N LYS A 90 -25.23 -6.18 -9.53
CA LYS A 90 -24.77 -5.90 -8.16
C LYS A 90 -25.34 -4.58 -7.66
N GLU A 91 -25.86 -4.58 -6.45
CA GLU A 91 -26.41 -3.39 -5.79
C GLU A 91 -25.46 -2.19 -5.86
N LYS A 92 -24.16 -2.41 -5.72
CA LYS A 92 -23.12 -1.37 -5.77
C LYS A 92 -23.21 -0.46 -7.01
N TYR A 93 -23.65 -1.00 -8.15
CA TYR A 93 -23.72 -0.24 -9.40
C TYR A 93 -25.04 0.52 -9.57
N LEU A 94 -26.04 0.24 -8.74
CA LEU A 94 -27.38 0.77 -8.88
C LEU A 94 -27.59 2.01 -8.00
N PRO A 95 -28.30 3.04 -8.50
CA PRO A 95 -28.69 4.18 -7.68
C PRO A 95 -29.74 3.78 -6.64
N GLU A 96 -29.88 4.60 -5.59
CA GLU A 96 -30.80 4.32 -4.47
C GLU A 96 -32.27 4.19 -4.88
N SER A 97 -32.65 4.69 -6.06
CA SER A 97 -33.99 4.57 -6.63
C SER A 97 -34.46 3.11 -6.79
N TYR A 98 -33.55 2.13 -6.82
CA TYR A 98 -33.87 0.72 -6.97
C TYR A 98 -33.89 -0.07 -5.64
N LYS A 99 -34.01 0.62 -4.49
CA LYS A 99 -34.04 -0.03 -3.16
C LYS A 99 -35.18 -1.03 -2.98
N ASP A 100 -36.33 -0.78 -3.60
CA ASP A 100 -37.54 -1.60 -3.46
C ASP A 100 -37.55 -2.86 -4.34
N TYR A 101 -36.54 -3.06 -5.18
CA TYR A 101 -36.48 -4.19 -6.11
C TYR A 101 -36.08 -5.51 -5.40
N PRO A 102 -36.47 -6.68 -5.93
CA PRO A 102 -36.10 -7.98 -5.36
C PRO A 102 -34.59 -8.21 -5.35
N ARG A 103 -34.05 -8.59 -4.18
CA ARG A 103 -32.63 -8.81 -3.94
C ARG A 103 -32.33 -10.26 -3.63
N TYR A 104 -31.22 -10.75 -4.16
CA TYR A 104 -30.74 -12.11 -3.99
C TYR A 104 -29.29 -12.11 -3.51
N LEU A 105 -28.94 -13.03 -2.62
CA LEU A 105 -27.56 -13.35 -2.25
C LEU A 105 -27.19 -14.71 -2.82
N ILE A 106 -25.95 -14.84 -3.27
CA ILE A 106 -25.38 -16.15 -3.60
C ILE A 106 -24.88 -16.77 -2.31
N GLU A 107 -25.52 -17.86 -1.89
CA GLU A 107 -25.12 -18.64 -0.72
C GLU A 107 -24.78 -20.07 -1.14
N SER A 108 -23.79 -20.65 -0.47
CA SER A 108 -23.43 -22.07 -0.62
C SER A 108 -24.08 -22.89 0.49
N TYR A 109 -24.82 -23.91 0.09
CA TYR A 109 -25.42 -24.92 0.97
C TYR A 109 -24.74 -26.28 0.70
N ASP A 110 -25.01 -27.27 1.55
CA ASP A 110 -24.41 -28.62 1.44
C ASP A 110 -24.63 -29.27 0.06
N GLU A 111 -25.74 -28.94 -0.60
CA GLU A 111 -26.15 -29.52 -1.90
C GLU A 111 -25.81 -28.65 -3.13
N GLY A 112 -25.27 -27.44 -2.96
CA GLY A 112 -24.94 -26.57 -4.09
C GLY A 112 -24.99 -25.06 -3.80
N TYR A 113 -24.96 -24.25 -4.86
CA TYR A 113 -25.08 -22.80 -4.77
C TYR A 113 -26.52 -22.38 -5.04
N PHE A 114 -27.02 -21.40 -4.30
CA PHE A 114 -28.40 -20.93 -4.42
C PHE A 114 -28.44 -19.40 -4.41
N LEU A 115 -29.38 -18.84 -5.18
CA LEU A 115 -29.78 -17.44 -5.06
C LEU A 115 -30.88 -17.35 -4.01
N VAL A 116 -30.55 -16.80 -2.85
CA VAL A 116 -31.42 -16.68 -1.68
C VAL A 116 -32.01 -15.28 -1.63
N PRO A 117 -33.34 -15.13 -1.56
CA PRO A 117 -33.96 -13.82 -1.50
C PRO A 117 -33.73 -13.14 -0.15
N VAL A 118 -33.46 -11.84 -0.17
CA VAL A 118 -33.04 -11.07 1.04
C VAL A 118 -34.17 -10.21 1.59
N ASN A 119 -34.84 -9.46 0.72
CA ASN A 119 -35.84 -8.44 1.10
C ASN A 119 -37.28 -8.86 0.81
N PHE A 120 -37.51 -10.12 0.44
CA PHE A 120 -38.84 -10.66 0.19
C PHE A 120 -38.88 -12.16 0.49
N ALA A 121 -40.06 -12.68 0.82
CA ALA A 121 -40.30 -14.10 1.00
C ALA A 121 -40.43 -14.77 -0.37
N GLY A 122 -39.29 -15.21 -0.93
CA GLY A 122 -39.22 -15.99 -2.17
C GLY A 122 -38.60 -17.36 -1.96
N GLU A 123 -38.70 -18.21 -2.97
CA GLU A 123 -37.95 -19.47 -3.00
C GLU A 123 -36.50 -19.24 -3.41
N SER A 124 -35.58 -20.02 -2.84
CA SER A 124 -34.19 -20.03 -3.25
C SER A 124 -34.04 -20.72 -4.60
N ILE A 125 -33.29 -20.10 -5.51
CA ILE A 125 -33.11 -20.63 -6.87
C ILE A 125 -31.79 -21.38 -6.93
N PRO A 126 -31.77 -22.70 -7.23
CA PRO A 126 -30.53 -23.45 -7.37
C PRO A 126 -29.73 -22.93 -8.57
N LEU A 127 -28.43 -22.82 -8.38
CA LEU A 127 -27.45 -22.36 -9.36
C LEU A 127 -26.58 -23.55 -9.77
N SER A 128 -26.58 -23.88 -11.06
CA SER A 128 -25.63 -24.85 -11.61
C SER A 128 -24.20 -24.35 -11.40
N ARG A 129 -23.23 -25.26 -11.40
CA ARG A 129 -21.80 -24.86 -11.41
C ARG A 129 -21.48 -23.92 -12.58
N ALA A 130 -22.08 -24.16 -13.75
CA ALA A 130 -21.89 -23.29 -14.91
C ALA A 130 -22.45 -21.87 -14.66
N ASP A 131 -23.68 -21.79 -14.18
CA ASP A 131 -24.35 -20.51 -13.88
C ASP A 131 -23.59 -19.73 -12.80
N TYR A 132 -23.20 -20.41 -11.70
CA TYR A 132 -22.40 -19.82 -10.64
C TYR A 132 -21.11 -19.18 -11.18
N LEU A 133 -20.42 -19.85 -12.10
CA LEU A 133 -19.21 -19.31 -12.73
C LEU A 133 -19.51 -18.07 -13.58
N THR A 134 -20.65 -18.03 -14.28
CA THR A 134 -21.09 -16.84 -15.02
C THR A 134 -21.31 -15.64 -14.08
N PHE A 135 -21.97 -15.86 -12.93
CA PHE A 135 -22.11 -14.81 -11.90
C PHE A 135 -20.76 -14.34 -11.34
N ARG A 136 -19.80 -15.25 -11.20
CA ARG A 136 -18.46 -14.93 -10.67
C ARG A 136 -17.50 -14.33 -11.69
N GLN A 137 -17.75 -14.48 -12.99
CA GLN A 137 -16.82 -13.99 -14.02
C GLN A 137 -16.64 -12.46 -13.96
N LEU A 138 -17.72 -11.71 -13.73
CA LEU A 138 -17.66 -10.25 -13.54
C LEU A 138 -16.82 -9.85 -12.32
N ASP A 139 -16.86 -10.66 -11.26
CA ASP A 139 -16.12 -10.43 -10.03
C ASP A 139 -14.64 -10.72 -10.21
N ILE A 140 -14.33 -11.81 -10.90
CA ILE A 140 -12.97 -12.24 -11.20
C ILE A 140 -12.27 -11.20 -12.08
N ASP A 141 -12.96 -10.63 -13.07
CA ASP A 141 -12.37 -9.63 -13.97
C ASP A 141 -11.99 -8.35 -13.22
N GLY A 142 -12.87 -7.83 -12.37
CA GLY A 142 -12.57 -6.65 -11.58
C GLY A 142 -11.51 -6.90 -10.49
N LEU A 143 -11.55 -8.08 -9.85
CA LEU A 143 -10.53 -8.50 -8.90
C LEU A 143 -9.15 -8.64 -9.57
N THR A 144 -9.10 -9.19 -10.79
CA THR A 144 -7.86 -9.34 -11.56
C THR A 144 -7.27 -7.97 -11.91
N LYS A 145 -8.09 -7.01 -12.34
CA LYS A 145 -7.65 -5.62 -12.59
C LYS A 145 -7.04 -5.00 -11.32
N LEU A 146 -7.70 -5.17 -10.18
CA LEU A 146 -7.23 -4.65 -8.90
C LEU A 146 -5.94 -5.34 -8.44
N ALA A 147 -5.81 -6.65 -8.67
CA ALA A 147 -4.58 -7.39 -8.40
C ALA A 147 -3.39 -6.88 -9.25
N ILE A 148 -3.61 -6.60 -10.54
CA ILE A 148 -2.57 -6.01 -11.41
C ILE A 148 -2.15 -4.63 -10.89
N ILE A 149 -3.12 -3.77 -10.53
CA ILE A 149 -2.83 -2.45 -9.94
C ILE A 149 -2.03 -2.58 -8.65
N PHE A 150 -2.42 -3.52 -7.78
CA PHE A 150 -1.70 -3.79 -6.53
C PHE A 150 -0.25 -4.20 -6.80
N VAL A 151 -0.02 -5.13 -7.73
CA VAL A 151 1.33 -5.56 -8.13
C VAL A 151 2.15 -4.39 -8.66
N LEU A 152 1.57 -3.55 -9.53
CA LEU A 152 2.25 -2.36 -10.06
C LEU A 152 2.65 -1.38 -8.95
N ILE A 153 1.76 -1.14 -7.98
CA ILE A 153 2.05 -0.26 -6.83
C ILE A 153 3.17 -0.85 -5.97
N VAL A 154 3.18 -2.15 -5.74
CA VAL A 154 4.25 -2.83 -4.99
C VAL A 154 5.59 -2.69 -5.70
N PHE A 155 5.65 -2.95 -7.01
CA PHE A 155 6.89 -2.80 -7.79
C PHE A 155 7.37 -1.34 -7.83
N PHE A 156 6.44 -0.40 -7.99
CA PHE A 156 6.75 1.03 -7.97
C PHE A 156 7.28 1.48 -6.60
N GLY A 157 6.61 1.07 -5.52
CA GLY A 157 7.05 1.32 -4.14
C GLY A 157 8.42 0.69 -3.86
N PHE A 158 8.67 -0.52 -4.35
CA PHE A 158 9.98 -1.16 -4.26
C PHE A 158 11.08 -0.35 -4.97
N GLY A 159 10.82 0.13 -6.19
CA GLY A 159 11.77 0.98 -6.92
C GLY A 159 12.07 2.29 -6.18
N LEU A 160 11.04 2.97 -5.68
CA LEU A 160 11.21 4.17 -4.86
C LEU A 160 11.97 3.90 -3.57
N ASN A 161 11.68 2.78 -2.90
CA ASN A 161 12.37 2.38 -1.68
C ASN A 161 13.86 2.13 -1.97
N TYR A 162 14.17 1.40 -3.04
CA TYR A 162 15.54 1.17 -3.47
C TYR A 162 16.30 2.48 -3.73
N ILE A 163 15.68 3.42 -4.45
CA ILE A 163 16.27 4.75 -4.71
C ILE A 163 16.51 5.51 -3.40
N GLN A 164 15.52 5.51 -2.50
CA GLN A 164 15.60 6.20 -1.22
C GLN A 164 16.76 5.66 -0.36
N VAL A 165 16.87 4.33 -0.26
CA VAL A 165 17.91 3.64 0.49
C VAL A 165 19.28 3.86 -0.15
N TYR A 166 19.37 3.76 -1.47
CA TYR A 166 20.61 4.02 -2.22
C TYR A 166 21.12 5.45 -1.98
N LEU A 167 20.23 6.46 -2.04
CA LEU A 167 20.57 7.85 -1.76
C LEU A 167 21.10 8.03 -0.33
N LEU A 168 20.45 7.41 0.65
CA LEU A 168 20.86 7.48 2.04
C LEU A 168 22.24 6.85 2.24
N HIS A 169 22.46 5.65 1.69
CA HIS A 169 23.75 4.95 1.77
C HIS A 169 24.86 5.75 1.09
N LYS A 170 24.65 6.20 -0.15
CA LYS A 170 25.62 7.01 -0.90
C LYS A 170 25.97 8.30 -0.15
N THR A 171 24.98 8.95 0.45
CA THR A 171 25.19 10.18 1.23
C THR A 171 25.99 9.90 2.49
N GLY A 172 25.63 8.84 3.23
CA GLY A 172 26.36 8.42 4.44
C GLY A 172 27.83 8.11 4.15
N GLN A 173 28.10 7.32 3.11
CA GLN A 173 29.46 7.01 2.70
C GLN A 173 30.25 8.26 2.30
N LYS A 174 29.61 9.20 1.59
CA LYS A 174 30.28 10.44 1.17
C LYS A 174 30.60 11.36 2.35
N ILE A 175 29.74 11.41 3.37
CA ILE A 175 30.03 12.12 4.62
C ILE A 175 31.24 11.48 5.33
N ILE A 176 31.29 10.15 5.43
CA ILE A 176 32.40 9.41 6.07
C ILE A 176 33.70 9.62 5.30
N TYR A 177 33.66 9.58 3.96
CA TYR A 177 34.82 9.84 3.12
C TYR A 177 35.42 11.22 3.41
N ASN A 178 34.59 12.27 3.37
CA ASN A 178 35.03 13.64 3.65
C ASN A 178 35.61 13.77 5.06
N LEU A 179 34.97 13.13 6.05
CA LEU A 179 35.45 13.13 7.43
C LEU A 179 36.84 12.46 7.54
N ARG A 180 37.04 11.32 6.88
CA ARG A 180 38.31 10.60 6.88
C ARG A 180 39.42 11.40 6.22
N GLU A 181 39.13 12.02 5.08
CA GLU A 181 40.07 12.88 4.35
C GLU A 181 40.57 14.03 5.24
N GLU A 182 39.66 14.73 5.91
CA GLU A 182 40.02 15.85 6.77
C GLU A 182 40.83 15.41 7.99
N ILE A 183 40.36 14.36 8.69
CA ILE A 183 41.08 13.81 9.86
C ILE A 183 42.51 13.42 9.46
N PHE A 184 42.67 12.72 8.33
CA PHE A 184 43.97 12.29 7.85
C PHE A 184 44.88 13.48 7.51
N SER A 185 44.35 14.49 6.83
CA SER A 185 45.11 15.71 6.48
C SER A 185 45.59 16.48 7.71
N HIS A 186 44.81 16.48 8.80
CA HIS A 186 45.15 17.16 10.05
C HIS A 186 46.23 16.38 10.81
N LEU A 187 46.08 15.05 10.88
CA LEU A 187 47.07 14.17 11.50
C LEU A 187 48.44 14.29 10.80
N GLN A 188 48.46 14.30 9.46
CA GLN A 188 49.70 14.43 8.69
C GLN A 188 50.40 15.79 8.85
N LYS A 189 49.65 16.88 9.03
CA LYS A 189 50.22 18.22 9.23
C LYS A 189 50.71 18.48 10.65
N MET A 190 50.15 17.80 11.65
CA MET A 190 50.60 17.90 13.05
C MET A 190 51.88 17.11 13.36
N SER A 191 52.20 16.09 12.56
CA SER A 191 53.11 15.03 13.01
C SER A 191 54.61 15.39 13.03
N LEU A 192 55.07 16.54 12.56
CA LEU A 192 56.50 16.90 12.75
C LEU A 192 56.79 17.48 14.15
N SER A 193 55.85 18.20 14.78
CA SER A 193 56.07 18.79 16.11
C SER A 193 55.57 17.90 17.26
N PHE A 194 54.55 17.08 17.00
CA PHE A 194 54.00 16.16 18.01
C PHE A 194 54.78 14.84 18.14
N LEU A 195 55.27 14.25 17.04
CA LEU A 195 56.10 13.03 17.12
C LEU A 195 57.43 13.28 17.84
N ILE A 196 57.99 14.50 17.74
CA ILE A 196 59.28 14.86 18.34
C ILE A 196 59.15 15.18 19.85
N LYS A 197 57.96 15.52 20.36
CA LYS A 197 57.75 15.86 21.79
C LYS A 197 57.41 14.65 22.67
N THR A 198 57.23 13.47 22.08
CA THR A 198 56.87 12.22 22.77
C THR A 198 58.01 11.20 22.86
N GLN A 199 59.26 11.61 22.68
CA GLN A 199 60.43 10.86 23.19
C GLN A 199 60.99 11.53 24.44
#